data_AF-A0A1E7KS13-F1
#
_entry.id   AF-A0A1E7KS13-F1
#
_cell.length_a   1.000
_cell.length_b   1.000
_cell.length_c   1.000
_cell.angle_alpha   90.00
_cell.angle_beta   90.00
_cell.angle_gamma   90.00
#
_symmetry.space_group_name_H-M   'P 1'
#
loop_
_entity.id
_entity.type
_entity.pdbx_description
1 polymer ?
#
loop_
_entity_poly.entity_id
_entity_poly.type
_entity_poly.pdbx_seq_one_letter_code
_entity_poly.pdbx_strand_id
1 'polypeptide(L)'
;MSLRFADLRRSLRESSWMLAVPLAWLVVIVVADVLAPPHIHLGPLLVAAPAITASFAGAWATGFVAVLAVAAQTLIAVLRDKRELFSSNHEAQIAALVVVGISLVWYCVLRERRSRELSRVRHVSESAQRLTLRPLPQQIGPLRVASLYLSADADAQIGGDVYGATRTRDSTRLMIGDVRGKGISAAGDAALALGVFRATAAVGRETDLAETAALLDDSVGWNLGDPLAEEQAQEIFITASLLDIPDGERAAASLIVCGHPPPLLLRGGRVTALEPHKPAPPLGLGKTGPAGYHVDAFELAAGDVLVLYTDGITEARDAAGRFYPLTDRISGWADSAPQTLIERLRDDVRTHVGGRLGDDAALIALQREPW
;
A
#
# COMPACT_ATOMS: atom_id res chain seq x y z
N MET A 1 21.56 6.70 12.07
CA MET A 1 22.15 5.34 12.05
C MET A 1 21.87 4.53 13.32
N SER A 2 21.42 5.13 14.44
CA SER A 2 21.10 4.41 15.69
C SER A 2 19.69 3.79 15.76
N LEU A 3 18.72 4.29 14.99
CA LEU A 3 17.33 3.81 15.04
C LEU A 3 17.14 2.41 14.41
N ARG A 4 17.86 2.08 13.33
CA ARG A 4 17.82 0.74 12.70
C ARG A 4 18.35 -0.39 13.59
N PHE A 5 19.27 -0.10 14.51
CA PHE A 5 19.82 -1.11 15.42
C PHE A 5 18.88 -1.44 16.58
N ALA A 6 17.99 -0.51 16.96
CA ALA A 6 17.01 -0.74 18.02
C ALA A 6 15.88 -1.67 17.56
N ASP A 7 15.40 -1.51 16.32
CA ASP A 7 14.35 -2.36 15.74
C ASP A 7 14.85 -3.77 15.43
N LEU A 8 16.09 -3.92 14.95
CA LEU A 8 16.75 -5.23 14.79
C LEU A 8 16.92 -5.95 16.13
N ARG A 9 17.29 -5.24 17.20
CA ARG A 9 17.39 -5.83 18.55
C ARG A 9 16.03 -6.20 19.12
N ARG A 10 14.96 -5.45 18.85
CA ARG A 10 13.59 -5.78 19.28
C ARG A 10 13.07 -7.03 18.57
N SER A 11 13.23 -7.10 17.24
CA SER A 11 12.86 -8.28 16.43
C SER A 11 13.61 -9.55 16.85
N LEU A 12 14.92 -9.45 17.13
CA LEU A 12 15.71 -10.59 17.61
C LEU A 12 15.31 -11.02 19.04
N ARG A 13 14.93 -10.06 19.89
CA ARG A 13 14.50 -10.32 21.27
C ARG A 13 13.09 -10.93 21.33
N GLU A 14 12.21 -10.54 20.41
CA GLU A 14 10.90 -11.17 20.20
C GLU A 14 11.01 -12.59 19.63
N SER A 15 11.94 -12.83 18.70
CA SER A 15 12.21 -14.19 18.19
C SER A 15 12.80 -15.12 19.27
N SER A 16 13.60 -14.59 20.19
CA SER A 16 14.31 -15.37 21.22
C SER A 16 13.40 -15.93 22.31
N TRP A 17 12.37 -15.20 22.76
CA TRP A 17 11.45 -15.73 23.79
C TRP A 17 10.52 -16.81 23.22
N MET A 18 10.16 -16.72 21.94
CA MET A 18 9.28 -17.70 21.29
C MET A 18 9.95 -19.07 21.15
N LEU A 19 11.28 -19.12 21.03
CA LEU A 19 12.06 -20.37 21.02
C LEU A 19 12.19 -21.04 22.40
N ALA A 20 11.87 -20.35 23.50
CA ALA A 20 11.90 -20.95 24.83
C ALA A 20 10.86 -22.05 24.99
N VAL A 21 9.68 -21.91 24.35
CA VAL A 21 8.57 -22.87 24.42
C VAL A 21 8.94 -24.24 23.83
N PRO A 22 9.43 -24.35 22.57
CA PRO A 22 9.80 -25.64 22.01
C PRO A 22 11.01 -26.27 22.73
N LEU A 23 11.96 -25.47 23.22
CA LEU A 23 13.09 -25.97 24.00
C LEU A 23 12.65 -26.53 25.37
N ALA A 24 11.75 -25.83 26.07
CA ALA A 24 11.17 -26.32 27.31
C ALA A 24 10.39 -27.62 27.09
N TRP A 25 9.65 -27.72 25.98
CA TRP A 25 8.95 -28.96 25.60
C TRP A 25 9.91 -30.14 25.46
N LEU A 26 11.04 -29.97 24.76
CA LEU A 26 12.06 -31.02 24.63
C LEU A 26 12.57 -31.49 26.00
N VAL A 27 12.90 -30.56 26.90
CA VAL A 27 13.39 -30.90 28.25
C VAL A 27 12.32 -31.65 29.05
N VAL A 28 11.07 -31.18 29.02
CA VAL A 28 9.96 -31.82 29.75
C VAL A 28 9.73 -33.24 29.27
N ILE A 29 9.70 -33.47 27.95
CA ILE A 29 9.50 -34.81 27.39
C ILE A 29 10.68 -35.73 27.73
N VAL A 30 11.92 -35.26 27.65
CA VAL A 30 13.09 -36.06 28.05
C VAL A 30 13.03 -36.47 29.52
N VAL A 31 12.75 -35.53 30.42
CA VAL A 31 12.65 -35.81 31.86
C VAL A 31 11.48 -36.73 32.16
N ALA A 32 10.31 -36.47 31.57
CA ALA A 32 9.12 -37.28 31.77
C ALA A 32 9.30 -38.70 31.23
N ASP A 33 9.94 -38.87 30.07
CA ASP A 33 10.23 -40.19 29.51
C ASP A 33 11.18 -40.95 30.42
N VAL A 34 12.32 -40.36 30.83
CA VAL A 34 13.30 -41.02 31.70
C VAL A 34 12.70 -41.45 33.04
N LEU A 35 11.78 -40.65 33.61
CA LEU A 35 11.11 -40.95 34.89
C LEU A 35 9.91 -41.90 34.75
N ALA A 36 9.37 -42.09 33.54
CA ALA A 36 8.22 -42.95 33.34
C ALA A 36 8.56 -44.43 33.59
N PRO A 37 7.55 -45.29 33.81
CA PRO A 37 7.74 -46.74 33.81
C PRO A 37 8.30 -47.27 32.47
N PRO A 38 9.01 -48.41 32.46
CA PRO A 38 9.71 -48.93 31.27
C PRO A 38 8.81 -49.26 30.07
N HIS A 39 7.50 -49.45 30.29
CA HIS A 39 6.52 -49.77 29.25
C HIS A 39 5.87 -48.52 28.63
N ILE A 40 6.22 -47.32 29.12
CA ILE A 40 5.69 -46.04 28.61
C ILE A 40 6.82 -45.30 27.91
N HIS A 41 6.64 -45.04 26.61
CA HIS A 41 7.53 -44.26 25.77
C HIS A 41 6.83 -42.98 25.31
N LEU A 42 7.35 -41.85 25.74
CA LEU A 42 6.92 -40.49 25.39
C LEU A 42 7.81 -39.86 24.31
N GLY A 43 8.90 -40.51 23.90
CA GLY A 43 9.77 -40.12 22.79
C GLY A 43 9.07 -39.59 21.52
N PRO A 44 7.97 -40.21 21.04
CA PRO A 44 7.21 -39.69 19.89
C PRO A 44 6.68 -38.25 20.05
N LEU A 45 6.48 -37.77 21.28
CA LEU A 45 6.02 -36.40 21.55
C LEU A 45 7.10 -35.33 21.30
N LEU A 46 8.35 -35.71 21.09
CA LEU A 46 9.43 -34.77 20.73
C LEU A 46 9.18 -34.09 19.38
N VAL A 47 8.37 -34.68 18.50
CA VAL A 47 7.99 -34.11 17.19
C VAL A 47 7.24 -32.77 17.32
N ALA A 48 6.60 -32.52 18.46
CA ALA A 48 5.84 -31.29 18.66
C ALA A 48 6.74 -30.06 18.74
N ALA A 49 7.97 -30.18 19.24
CA ALA A 49 8.91 -29.05 19.33
C ALA A 49 9.27 -28.43 17.96
N PRO A 50 9.71 -29.19 16.95
CA PRO A 50 9.95 -28.64 15.62
C PRO A 50 8.65 -28.20 14.92
N ALA A 51 7.51 -28.86 15.17
CA ALA A 51 6.22 -28.45 14.61
C ALA A 51 5.76 -27.08 15.14
N ILE A 52 5.89 -26.85 16.45
CA ILE A 52 5.64 -25.56 17.09
C ILE A 52 6.59 -24.51 16.52
N THR A 53 7.88 -24.84 16.38
CA THR A 53 8.89 -23.93 15.81
C THR A 53 8.57 -23.54 14.36
N ALA A 54 8.11 -24.49 13.53
CA ALA A 54 7.72 -24.24 12.14
C ALA A 54 6.54 -23.26 11.98
N SER A 55 5.72 -23.10 13.02
CA SER A 55 4.56 -22.18 12.98
C SER A 55 4.97 -20.71 12.99
N PHE A 56 6.06 -20.34 13.66
CA PHE A 56 6.49 -18.95 13.85
C PHE A 56 7.92 -18.64 13.40
N ALA A 57 8.79 -19.63 13.22
CA ALA A 57 10.20 -19.42 12.86
C ALA A 57 10.53 -19.93 11.45
N GLY A 58 11.71 -19.52 10.95
CA GLY A 58 12.20 -19.90 9.63
C GLY A 58 12.74 -21.34 9.55
N ALA A 59 13.11 -21.76 8.34
CA ALA A 59 13.60 -23.10 8.05
C ALA A 59 14.85 -23.48 8.87
N TRP A 60 15.76 -22.53 9.10
CA TRP A 60 16.99 -22.77 9.87
C TRP A 60 16.71 -23.07 11.34
N ALA A 61 15.86 -22.27 12.00
CA ALA A 61 15.49 -22.48 13.40
C ALA A 61 14.69 -23.78 13.59
N THR A 62 13.76 -24.06 12.67
CA THR A 62 13.00 -25.32 12.64
C THR A 62 13.92 -26.52 12.47
N GLY A 63 14.92 -26.44 11.58
CA GLY A 63 15.92 -27.48 11.39
C GLY A 63 16.81 -27.70 12.61
N PHE A 64 17.20 -26.63 13.30
CA PHE A 64 17.96 -26.72 14.55
C PHE A 64 17.18 -27.46 15.65
N VAL A 65 15.91 -27.11 15.86
CA VAL A 65 15.03 -27.80 16.82
C VAL A 65 14.75 -29.25 16.37
N ALA A 66 14.62 -29.46 15.06
CA ALA A 66 14.81 -30.73 14.31
C ALA A 66 15.86 -31.66 14.94
N VAL A 67 17.10 -31.21 14.82
CA VAL A 67 18.30 -31.95 15.24
C VAL A 67 18.32 -32.15 16.76
N LEU A 68 17.91 -31.15 17.54
CA LEU A 68 17.83 -31.29 19.00
C LEU A 68 16.81 -32.35 19.42
N ALA A 69 15.66 -32.45 18.75
CA ALA A 69 14.68 -33.49 19.02
C ALA A 69 15.25 -34.89 18.76
N VAL A 70 15.99 -35.06 17.65
CA VAL A 70 16.67 -36.32 17.34
C VAL A 70 17.74 -36.65 18.38
N ALA A 71 18.56 -35.67 18.77
CA ALA A 71 19.58 -35.85 19.81
C ALA A 71 18.95 -36.23 21.17
N ALA A 72 17.83 -35.60 21.53
CA ALA A 72 17.06 -35.92 22.73
C ALA A 72 16.51 -37.36 22.69
N GLN A 73 15.99 -37.80 21.55
CA GLN A 73 15.52 -39.17 21.36
C GLN A 73 16.66 -40.20 21.50
N THR A 74 17.82 -39.92 20.91
CA THR A 74 19.01 -40.77 21.05
C THR A 74 19.50 -40.82 22.50
N LEU A 75 19.43 -39.69 23.22
CA LEU A 75 19.79 -39.63 24.65
C LEU A 75 18.85 -40.49 25.51
N ILE A 76 17.54 -40.43 25.26
CA ILE A 76 16.54 -41.29 25.94
C ILE A 76 16.89 -42.76 25.72
N ALA A 77 17.17 -43.15 24.48
CA ALA A 77 17.55 -44.52 24.12
C ALA A 77 18.80 -45.00 24.88
N VAL A 78 19.84 -44.15 24.95
CA VAL A 78 21.09 -44.48 25.67
C VAL A 78 20.90 -44.56 27.18
N LEU A 79 20.07 -43.69 27.77
CA LEU A 79 19.87 -43.62 29.21
C LEU A 79 18.98 -44.76 29.74
N ARG A 80 17.95 -45.15 28.98
CA ARG A 80 17.00 -46.20 29.39
C ARG A 80 17.45 -47.61 28.99
N ASP A 81 17.97 -47.81 27.77
CA ASP A 81 18.28 -49.14 27.22
C ASP A 81 19.77 -49.35 26.91
N LYS A 82 20.61 -49.31 27.96
CA LYS A 82 22.08 -49.52 27.86
C LYS A 82 22.51 -50.86 27.22
N ARG A 83 21.62 -51.84 27.04
CA ARG A 83 21.89 -53.16 26.43
C ARG A 83 21.15 -53.42 25.10
N GLU A 84 20.17 -52.59 24.74
CA GLU A 84 19.34 -52.74 23.53
C GLU A 84 19.21 -51.42 22.76
N LEU A 85 20.35 -50.77 22.50
CA LEU A 85 20.43 -49.53 21.71
C LEU A 85 19.78 -49.64 20.31
N PHE A 86 19.53 -50.86 19.83
CA PHE A 86 18.93 -51.21 18.53
C PHE A 86 17.61 -51.99 18.67
N SER A 87 16.75 -51.63 19.62
CA SER A 87 15.36 -52.08 19.56
C SER A 87 14.68 -51.43 18.35
N SER A 88 13.94 -52.21 17.55
CA SER A 88 13.25 -51.74 16.33
C SER A 88 12.33 -50.53 16.59
N ASN A 89 11.86 -50.37 17.83
CA ASN A 89 11.06 -49.22 18.25
C ASN A 89 11.86 -47.91 18.25
N HIS A 90 13.09 -47.92 18.75
CA HIS A 90 13.96 -46.73 18.77
C HIS A 90 14.41 -46.34 17.36
N GLU A 91 14.74 -47.33 16.53
CA GLU A 91 15.07 -47.12 15.12
C GLU A 91 13.90 -46.51 14.36
N ALA A 92 12.69 -47.04 14.53
CA ALA A 92 11.48 -46.51 13.89
C ALA A 92 11.15 -45.09 14.36
N GLN A 93 11.31 -44.78 15.65
CA GLN A 93 11.04 -43.45 16.20
C GLN A 93 12.05 -42.40 15.71
N ILE A 94 13.35 -42.73 15.68
CA ILE A 94 14.38 -41.84 15.15
C ILE A 94 14.14 -41.60 13.65
N ALA A 95 13.86 -42.66 12.88
CA ALA A 95 13.56 -42.54 11.45
C ALA A 95 12.32 -41.66 11.19
N ALA A 96 11.24 -41.86 11.94
CA ALA A 96 10.03 -41.04 11.84
C ALA A 96 10.31 -39.57 12.18
N LEU A 97 11.08 -39.30 13.23
CA LEU A 97 11.43 -37.95 13.66
C LEU A 97 12.30 -37.24 12.62
N VAL A 98 13.23 -37.95 11.99
CA VAL A 98 14.04 -37.41 10.89
C VAL A 98 13.16 -37.10 9.68
N VAL A 99 12.27 -38.00 9.27
CA VAL A 99 11.36 -37.78 8.13
C VAL A 99 10.46 -36.57 8.38
N VAL A 100 9.80 -36.50 9.54
CA VAL A 100 8.93 -35.36 9.88
C VAL A 100 9.73 -34.07 10.00
N GLY A 101 10.93 -34.10 10.58
CA GLY A 101 11.83 -32.96 10.65
C GLY A 101 12.18 -32.41 9.27
N ILE A 102 12.54 -33.29 8.33
CA ILE A 102 12.81 -32.92 6.92
C ILE A 102 11.55 -32.32 6.28
N SER A 103 10.38 -32.93 6.47
CA SER A 103 9.12 -32.42 5.92
C SER A 103 8.76 -31.04 6.48
N LEU A 104 8.98 -30.77 7.77
CA LEU A 104 8.73 -29.47 8.39
C LEU A 104 9.71 -28.39 7.89
N VAL A 105 10.98 -28.74 7.74
CA VAL A 105 11.97 -27.83 7.13
C VAL A 105 11.60 -27.53 5.68
N TRP A 106 11.21 -28.55 4.90
CA TRP A 106 10.74 -28.38 3.53
C TRP A 106 9.50 -27.49 3.45
N TYR A 107 8.52 -27.70 4.34
CA TYR A 107 7.34 -26.84 4.48
C TYR A 107 7.73 -25.39 4.78
N CYS A 108 8.67 -25.15 5.70
CA CYS A 108 9.17 -23.81 6.01
C CYS A 108 9.88 -23.18 4.82
N VAL A 109 10.71 -23.94 4.09
CA VAL A 109 11.37 -23.46 2.86
C VAL A 109 10.34 -23.09 1.80
N LEU A 110 9.30 -23.91 1.59
CA LEU A 110 8.22 -23.61 0.66
C LEU A 110 7.39 -22.39 1.10
N ARG A 111 7.07 -22.28 2.40
CA ARG A 111 6.38 -21.14 2.99
C ARG A 111 7.19 -19.85 2.82
N GLU A 112 8.50 -19.89 3.10
CA GLU A 112 9.41 -18.76 2.87
C GLU A 112 9.51 -18.41 1.39
N ARG A 113 9.59 -19.39 0.49
CA ARG A 113 9.60 -19.15 -0.97
C ARG A 113 8.31 -18.50 -1.44
N ARG A 114 7.14 -19.02 -1.05
CA ARG A 114 5.84 -18.43 -1.37
C ARG A 114 5.72 -17.02 -0.80
N SER A 115 6.16 -16.80 0.44
CA SER A 115 6.16 -15.47 1.06
C SER A 115 7.10 -14.51 0.32
N ARG A 116 8.27 -14.97 -0.14
CA ARG A 116 9.22 -14.18 -0.93
C ARG A 116 8.71 -13.88 -2.33
N GLU A 117 7.99 -14.81 -2.96
CA GLU A 117 7.36 -14.60 -4.28
C GLU A 117 6.26 -13.54 -4.20
N LEU A 118 5.39 -13.62 -3.18
CA LEU A 118 4.41 -12.57 -2.88
C LEU A 118 5.04 -11.20 -2.57
N SER A 119 6.23 -11.20 -1.95
CA SER A 119 6.98 -9.96 -1.66
C SER A 119 7.72 -9.42 -2.89
N ARG A 120 8.21 -10.29 -3.78
CA ARG A 120 8.97 -9.90 -4.99
C ARG A 120 8.04 -9.33 -6.08
N VAL A 121 6.80 -9.78 -6.16
CA VAL A 121 5.73 -9.16 -6.97
C VAL A 121 5.41 -7.74 -6.46
N ARG A 122 5.49 -7.51 -5.14
CA ARG A 122 5.25 -6.18 -4.55
C ARG A 122 6.40 -5.18 -4.78
N HIS A 123 7.66 -5.62 -4.73
CA HIS A 123 8.82 -4.70 -4.83
C HIS A 123 9.11 -4.12 -6.22
N VAL A 124 8.73 -4.80 -7.32
CA VAL A 124 8.93 -4.25 -8.68
C VAL A 124 7.93 -3.12 -8.97
N SER A 125 6.71 -3.26 -8.46
CA SER A 125 5.63 -2.28 -8.59
C SER A 125 5.90 -1.01 -7.77
N GLU A 126 6.37 -1.16 -6.53
CA GLU A 126 6.80 -0.07 -5.64
C GLU A 126 7.91 0.80 -6.27
N SER A 127 8.84 0.18 -7.00
CA SER A 127 9.91 0.89 -7.71
C SER A 127 9.40 1.62 -8.96
N ALA A 128 8.45 1.03 -9.69
CA ALA A 128 7.83 1.68 -10.85
C ALA A 128 6.95 2.87 -10.45
N GLN A 129 6.16 2.75 -9.38
CA GLN A 129 5.25 3.80 -8.94
C GLN A 129 5.98 4.99 -8.30
N ARG A 130 7.06 4.74 -7.53
CA ARG A 130 7.98 5.78 -7.05
C ARG A 130 8.69 6.55 -8.17
N LEU A 131 8.90 5.94 -9.33
CA LEU A 131 9.47 6.63 -10.50
C LEU A 131 8.43 7.49 -11.23
N THR A 132 7.13 7.21 -11.04
CA THR A 132 6.03 7.91 -11.71
C THR A 132 5.52 9.09 -10.89
N LEU A 133 5.33 8.95 -9.57
CA LEU A 133 4.92 10.05 -8.68
C LEU A 133 6.12 10.94 -8.34
N ARG A 134 6.32 11.97 -9.15
CA ARG A 134 7.33 13.00 -8.89
C ARG A 134 6.78 13.97 -7.85
N PRO A 135 7.57 14.36 -6.82
CA PRO A 135 7.18 15.44 -5.92
C PRO A 135 6.83 16.67 -6.74
N LEU A 136 5.67 17.27 -6.47
CA LEU A 136 5.32 18.53 -7.12
C LEU A 136 6.29 19.62 -6.62
N PRO A 137 6.84 20.46 -7.51
CA PRO A 137 7.66 21.57 -7.07
C PRO A 137 6.82 22.53 -6.23
N GLN A 138 7.44 23.25 -5.30
CA GLN A 138 6.74 24.18 -4.40
C GLN A 138 6.08 25.36 -5.14
N GLN A 139 6.47 25.60 -6.39
CA GLN A 139 5.92 26.63 -7.25
C GLN A 139 5.86 26.15 -8.70
N ILE A 140 4.74 26.39 -9.39
CA ILE A 140 4.55 26.12 -10.82
C ILE A 140 3.90 27.34 -11.48
N GLY A 141 4.69 28.11 -12.24
CA GLY A 141 4.22 29.40 -12.75
C GLY A 141 3.78 30.31 -11.59
N PRO A 142 2.59 30.94 -11.64
CA PRO A 142 2.08 31.81 -10.57
C PRO A 142 1.42 31.04 -9.40
N LEU A 143 1.55 29.71 -9.35
CA LEU A 143 0.89 28.88 -8.34
C LEU A 143 1.91 28.38 -7.30
N ARG A 144 1.65 28.64 -6.02
CA ARG A 144 2.28 27.92 -4.91
C ARG A 144 1.60 26.57 -4.76
N VAL A 145 2.41 25.52 -4.63
CA VAL A 145 1.92 24.14 -4.59
C VAL A 145 2.48 23.46 -3.35
N ALA A 146 1.59 22.78 -2.63
CA ALA A 146 1.96 21.79 -1.64
C ALA A 146 1.28 20.47 -2.02
N SER A 147 1.95 19.35 -1.77
CA SER A 147 1.37 18.02 -1.97
C SER A 147 1.72 17.11 -0.80
N LEU A 148 0.82 16.17 -0.51
CA LEU A 148 0.98 15.16 0.52
C LEU A 148 0.43 13.84 0.01
N TYR A 149 1.17 12.78 0.30
CA TYR A 149 0.74 11.41 0.13
C TYR A 149 0.86 10.70 1.48
N LEU A 150 -0.23 10.09 1.93
CA LEU A 150 -0.32 9.30 3.15
C LEU A 150 -0.57 7.86 2.76
N SER A 151 0.31 6.95 3.18
CA SER A 151 0.13 5.54 2.88
C SER A 151 -0.63 4.79 3.96
N ALA A 152 -1.53 3.88 3.56
CA ALA A 152 -2.27 3.01 4.47
C ALA A 152 -1.38 1.99 5.19
N ASP A 153 -0.38 1.45 4.49
CA ASP A 153 0.46 0.37 5.01
C ASP A 153 1.94 0.76 5.04
N ALA A 154 2.57 0.64 6.22
CA ALA A 154 3.97 1.02 6.40
C ALA A 154 4.94 0.17 5.55
N ASP A 155 4.52 -1.05 5.18
CA ASP A 155 5.30 -2.04 4.43
C ASP A 155 4.83 -2.22 2.97
N ALA A 156 3.71 -1.60 2.57
CA ALA A 156 3.21 -1.65 1.19
C ALA A 156 3.04 -0.23 0.65
N GLN A 157 4.01 0.22 -0.15
CA GLN A 157 3.94 1.51 -0.84
C GLN A 157 3.22 1.41 -2.19
N ILE A 158 2.30 0.47 -2.32
CA ILE A 158 1.50 0.29 -3.54
C ILE A 158 0.13 0.84 -3.21
N GLY A 159 -0.15 2.06 -3.66
CA GLY A 159 -1.48 2.66 -3.54
C GLY A 159 -2.16 2.91 -4.87
N GLY A 160 -3.47 3.09 -4.85
CA GLY A 160 -4.25 3.43 -6.05
C GLY A 160 -4.08 4.90 -6.46
N ASP A 161 -3.68 5.76 -5.54
CA ASP A 161 -3.63 7.20 -5.75
C ASP A 161 -2.56 7.65 -6.76
N VAL A 162 -2.98 8.48 -7.71
CA VAL A 162 -2.14 9.09 -8.74
C VAL A 162 -2.27 10.60 -8.75
N TYR A 163 -1.15 11.30 -8.94
CA TYR A 163 -1.20 12.73 -9.19
C TYR A 163 -0.02 13.23 -10.02
N GLY A 164 -0.23 14.35 -10.70
CA GLY A 164 0.79 15.02 -11.49
C GLY A 164 0.42 16.45 -11.81
N ALA A 165 1.44 17.28 -12.03
CA ALA A 165 1.29 18.62 -12.57
C ALA A 165 2.32 18.84 -13.66
N THR A 166 1.90 19.46 -14.75
CA THR A 166 2.76 19.79 -15.89
C THR A 166 2.53 21.23 -16.29
N ARG A 167 3.63 21.94 -16.52
CA ARG A 167 3.61 23.32 -16.99
C ARG A 167 3.42 23.35 -18.50
N THR A 168 2.43 24.09 -18.98
CA THR A 168 2.26 24.44 -20.40
C THR A 168 2.91 25.81 -20.66
N ARG A 169 2.72 26.39 -21.85
CA ARG A 169 3.26 27.73 -22.16
C ARG A 169 2.72 28.80 -21.21
N ASP A 170 1.40 28.85 -21.02
CA ASP A 170 0.68 29.90 -20.29
C ASP A 170 -0.37 29.35 -19.30
N SER A 171 -0.30 28.06 -18.98
CA SER A 171 -1.14 27.41 -17.99
C SER A 171 -0.42 26.29 -17.23
N THR A 172 -1.01 25.87 -16.12
CA THR A 172 -0.57 24.69 -15.36
C THR A 172 -1.67 23.65 -15.40
N ARG A 173 -1.38 22.48 -15.98
CA ARG A 173 -2.29 21.34 -15.95
C ARG A 173 -2.03 20.47 -14.74
N LEU A 174 -3.10 19.99 -14.10
CA LEU A 174 -3.03 19.05 -12.98
C LEU A 174 -3.93 17.86 -13.21
N MET A 175 -3.52 16.73 -12.65
CA MET A 175 -4.30 15.51 -12.54
C MET A 175 -4.15 14.98 -11.10
N ILE A 176 -5.26 14.58 -10.51
CA ILE A 176 -5.31 13.74 -9.31
C ILE A 176 -6.33 12.63 -9.58
N GLY A 177 -6.12 11.45 -9.02
CA GLY A 177 -7.03 10.33 -9.19
C GLY A 177 -6.73 9.17 -8.27
N ASP A 178 -7.64 8.20 -8.25
CA ASP A 178 -7.47 6.91 -7.59
C ASP A 178 -7.75 5.78 -8.60
N VAL A 179 -6.79 4.86 -8.72
CA VAL A 179 -6.87 3.66 -9.54
C VAL A 179 -7.51 2.54 -8.74
N ARG A 180 -8.73 2.17 -9.13
CA ARG A 180 -9.37 0.97 -8.60
C ARG A 180 -8.79 -0.27 -9.27
N GLY A 181 -8.08 -1.07 -8.47
CA GLY A 181 -7.44 -2.32 -8.88
C GLY A 181 -6.42 -2.77 -7.81
N LYS A 182 -5.89 -3.98 -7.91
CA LYS A 182 -4.85 -4.46 -6.98
C LYS A 182 -3.63 -5.02 -7.71
N GLY A 183 -2.45 -4.73 -7.18
CA GLY A 183 -1.19 -5.32 -7.63
C GLY A 183 -0.56 -4.64 -8.84
N ILE A 184 0.27 -5.38 -9.58
CA ILE A 184 1.14 -4.84 -10.63
C ILE A 184 0.36 -4.18 -11.77
N SER A 185 -0.82 -4.70 -12.14
CA SER A 185 -1.63 -4.14 -13.22
C SER A 185 -2.08 -2.70 -12.92
N ALA A 186 -2.64 -2.45 -11.74
CA ALA A 186 -3.06 -1.10 -11.32
C ALA A 186 -1.90 -0.09 -11.33
N ALA A 187 -0.70 -0.50 -10.93
CA ALA A 187 0.48 0.36 -11.00
C ALA A 187 0.94 0.65 -12.43
N GLY A 188 0.74 -0.31 -13.36
CA GLY A 188 0.96 -0.12 -14.79
C GLY A 188 0.00 0.89 -15.39
N ASP A 189 -1.29 0.77 -15.07
CA ASP A 189 -2.34 1.69 -15.56
C ASP A 189 -2.16 3.10 -15.01
N ALA A 190 -1.81 3.24 -13.73
CA ALA A 190 -1.38 4.49 -13.12
C ALA A 190 -0.20 5.15 -13.87
N ALA A 191 0.82 4.35 -14.22
CA ALA A 191 1.99 4.83 -14.93
C ALA A 191 1.68 5.25 -16.37
N LEU A 192 0.85 4.49 -17.07
CA LEU A 192 0.37 4.81 -18.41
C LEU A 192 -0.44 6.11 -18.40
N ALA A 193 -1.43 6.23 -17.50
CA ALA A 193 -2.26 7.42 -17.38
C ALA A 193 -1.41 8.68 -17.10
N LEU A 194 -0.48 8.62 -16.14
CA LEU A 194 0.43 9.74 -15.88
C LEU A 194 1.37 10.03 -17.05
N GLY A 195 1.77 9.02 -17.82
CA GLY A 195 2.55 9.18 -19.06
C GLY A 195 1.78 9.94 -20.14
N VAL A 196 0.55 9.52 -20.42
CA VAL A 196 -0.37 10.16 -21.37
C VAL A 196 -0.70 11.59 -20.95
N PHE A 197 -1.02 11.81 -19.67
CA PHE A 197 -1.25 13.15 -19.12
C PHE A 197 -0.04 14.08 -19.32
N ARG A 198 1.17 13.60 -19.05
CA ARG A 198 2.40 14.40 -19.25
C ARG A 198 2.67 14.69 -20.72
N ALA A 199 2.47 13.70 -21.59
CA ALA A 199 2.69 13.87 -23.03
C ALA A 199 1.71 14.90 -23.63
N THR A 200 0.42 14.78 -23.33
CA THR A 200 -0.63 15.72 -23.78
C THR A 200 -0.42 17.12 -23.22
N ALA A 201 -0.02 17.24 -21.94
CA ALA A 201 0.30 18.54 -21.36
C ALA A 201 1.57 19.18 -21.97
N ALA A 202 2.56 18.38 -22.40
CA ALA A 202 3.77 18.88 -23.06
C ALA A 202 3.51 19.43 -24.47
N VAL A 203 2.53 18.86 -25.18
CA VAL A 203 2.03 19.38 -26.48
C VAL A 203 1.33 20.74 -26.31
N GLY A 204 0.78 21.01 -25.11
CA GLY A 204 0.24 22.32 -24.75
C GLY A 204 -1.17 22.56 -25.32
N ARG A 205 -1.45 23.78 -25.79
CA ARG A 205 -2.80 24.21 -26.24
C ARG A 205 -3.31 23.52 -27.51
N GLU A 206 -2.46 22.78 -28.22
CA GLU A 206 -2.89 21.99 -29.38
C GLU A 206 -3.78 20.82 -28.97
N THR A 207 -3.69 20.38 -27.70
CA THR A 207 -4.58 19.37 -27.12
C THR A 207 -5.41 20.02 -26.02
N ASP A 208 -6.73 20.06 -26.17
CA ASP A 208 -7.60 20.62 -25.13
C ASP A 208 -7.78 19.65 -23.93
N LEU A 209 -8.43 20.12 -22.86
CA LEU A 209 -8.61 19.31 -21.64
C LEU A 209 -9.55 18.11 -21.87
N ALA A 210 -10.54 18.23 -22.75
CA ALA A 210 -11.48 17.16 -23.07
C ALA A 210 -10.84 16.08 -23.96
N GLU A 211 -9.98 16.47 -24.88
CA GLU A 211 -9.14 15.58 -25.68
C GLU A 211 -8.11 14.86 -24.80
N THR A 212 -7.52 15.57 -23.84
CA THR A 212 -6.66 14.93 -22.82
C THR A 212 -7.44 13.86 -22.04
N ALA A 213 -8.67 14.17 -21.60
CA ALA A 213 -9.52 13.21 -20.90
C ALA A 213 -9.88 12.00 -21.76
N ALA A 214 -10.22 12.21 -23.04
CA ALA A 214 -10.52 11.13 -23.97
C ALA A 214 -9.31 10.23 -24.24
N LEU A 215 -8.13 10.81 -24.44
CA LEU A 215 -6.89 10.03 -24.61
C LEU A 215 -6.53 9.22 -23.36
N LEU A 216 -6.78 9.79 -22.17
CA LEU A 216 -6.60 9.06 -20.91
C LEU A 216 -7.60 7.90 -20.79
N ASP A 217 -8.87 8.14 -21.07
CA ASP A 217 -9.93 7.13 -21.03
C ASP A 217 -9.66 5.98 -22.00
N ASP A 218 -9.27 6.29 -23.24
CA ASP A 218 -8.84 5.30 -24.22
C ASP A 218 -7.63 4.51 -23.68
N SER A 219 -6.62 5.18 -23.13
CA SER A 219 -5.41 4.49 -22.64
C SER A 219 -5.70 3.46 -21.54
N VAL A 220 -6.67 3.73 -20.66
CA VAL A 220 -7.11 2.79 -19.62
C VAL A 220 -8.02 1.72 -20.21
N GLY A 221 -8.93 2.10 -21.10
CA GLY A 221 -9.91 1.20 -21.73
C GLY A 221 -9.31 0.19 -22.71
N TRP A 222 -8.09 0.41 -23.23
CA TRP A 222 -7.42 -0.53 -24.15
C TRP A 222 -7.17 -1.93 -23.54
N ASN A 223 -7.00 -2.04 -22.22
CA ASN A 223 -6.83 -3.34 -21.55
C ASN A 223 -8.11 -4.20 -21.51
N LEU A 224 -9.28 -3.63 -21.82
CA LEU A 224 -10.56 -4.35 -21.88
C LEU A 224 -10.84 -5.00 -23.24
N GLY A 225 -9.96 -4.82 -24.24
CA GLY A 225 -10.15 -5.30 -25.62
C GLY A 225 -9.38 -6.56 -26.00
N ASP A 226 -8.55 -7.12 -25.11
CA ASP A 226 -7.81 -8.37 -25.36
C ASP A 226 -8.67 -9.59 -24.95
N PRO A 227 -9.04 -10.49 -25.87
CA PRO A 227 -9.81 -11.69 -25.55
C PRO A 227 -9.12 -12.62 -24.54
N LEU A 228 -7.80 -12.53 -24.37
CA LEU A 228 -7.05 -13.27 -23.34
C LEU A 228 -7.15 -12.61 -21.95
N ALA A 229 -7.60 -11.35 -21.87
CA ALA A 229 -7.79 -10.61 -20.63
C ALA A 229 -9.19 -10.82 -20.02
N GLU A 230 -10.17 -11.40 -20.74
CA GLU A 230 -11.55 -11.54 -20.25
C GLU A 230 -11.68 -12.40 -18.97
N GLU A 231 -10.81 -13.39 -18.75
CA GLU A 231 -10.81 -14.19 -17.51
C GLU A 231 -10.13 -13.49 -16.32
N GLN A 232 -9.36 -12.42 -16.56
CA GLN A 232 -8.57 -11.70 -15.55
C GLN A 232 -8.89 -10.19 -15.47
N ALA A 233 -9.82 -9.71 -16.28
CA ALA A 233 -10.32 -8.34 -16.30
C ALA A 233 -11.09 -8.07 -15.00
N GLN A 234 -10.35 -7.84 -13.92
CA GLN A 234 -10.83 -6.97 -12.87
C GLN A 234 -11.24 -5.66 -13.56
N GLU A 235 -12.40 -5.11 -13.19
CA GLU A 235 -12.84 -3.80 -13.68
C GLU A 235 -11.80 -2.75 -13.23
N ILE A 236 -10.77 -2.53 -14.03
CA ILE A 236 -9.74 -1.52 -13.76
C ILE A 236 -10.25 -0.22 -14.34
N PHE A 237 -10.39 0.77 -13.47
CA PHE A 237 -10.77 2.12 -13.85
C PHE A 237 -10.07 3.13 -12.94
N ILE A 238 -9.99 4.36 -13.41
CA ILE A 238 -9.34 5.45 -12.68
C ILE A 238 -10.38 6.55 -12.44
N THR A 239 -10.68 6.82 -11.17
CA THR A 239 -11.37 8.07 -10.84
C THR A 239 -10.36 9.21 -10.99
N ALA A 240 -10.71 10.31 -11.63
CA ALA A 240 -9.77 11.42 -11.82
C ALA A 240 -10.44 12.79 -11.82
N SER A 241 -9.69 13.80 -11.38
CA SER A 241 -9.97 15.21 -11.66
C SER A 241 -8.84 15.79 -12.50
N LEU A 242 -9.20 16.41 -13.62
CA LEU A 242 -8.29 17.06 -14.56
C LEU A 242 -8.52 18.56 -14.52
N LEU A 243 -7.45 19.33 -14.42
CA LEU A 243 -7.51 20.78 -14.32
C LEU A 243 -6.56 21.43 -15.31
N ASP A 244 -6.96 22.58 -15.84
CA ASP A 244 -6.09 23.49 -16.58
C ASP A 244 -6.23 24.90 -15.99
N ILE A 245 -5.16 25.42 -15.39
CA ILE A 245 -5.16 26.70 -14.67
C ILE A 245 -4.30 27.70 -15.44
N PRO A 246 -4.89 28.65 -16.18
CA PRO A 246 -4.14 29.68 -16.91
C PRO A 246 -3.37 30.62 -15.97
N ASP A 247 -2.30 31.24 -16.45
CA ASP A 247 -1.52 32.20 -15.66
C ASP A 247 -2.26 33.50 -15.40
N GLY A 248 -3.02 33.97 -16.40
CA GLY A 248 -3.73 35.24 -16.30
C GLY A 248 -4.78 35.21 -15.20
N GLU A 249 -4.78 36.21 -14.30
CA GLU A 249 -5.71 36.26 -13.17
C GLU A 249 -7.19 36.27 -13.58
N ARG A 250 -7.50 36.81 -14.76
CA ARG A 250 -8.87 36.91 -15.29
C ARG A 250 -9.28 35.74 -16.16
N ALA A 251 -8.36 34.82 -16.43
CA ALA A 251 -8.66 33.65 -17.25
C ALA A 251 -9.26 32.56 -16.37
N ALA A 252 -10.43 32.06 -16.76
CA ALA A 252 -11.10 30.97 -16.07
C ALA A 252 -10.24 29.70 -16.13
N ALA A 253 -10.12 29.02 -14.99
CA ALA A 253 -9.59 27.67 -14.92
C ALA A 253 -10.64 26.67 -15.38
N SER A 254 -10.18 25.55 -15.94
CA SER A 254 -11.00 24.47 -16.45
C SER A 254 -10.91 23.25 -15.54
N LEU A 255 -12.01 22.53 -15.37
CA LEU A 255 -12.15 21.33 -14.57
C LEU A 255 -12.93 20.25 -15.33
N ILE A 256 -12.46 19.01 -15.26
CA ILE A 256 -13.22 17.81 -15.63
C ILE A 256 -13.14 16.85 -14.44
N VAL A 257 -14.28 16.30 -14.02
CA VAL A 257 -14.36 15.30 -12.95
C VAL A 257 -14.88 13.99 -13.53
N CYS A 258 -14.05 12.95 -13.45
CA CYS A 258 -14.32 11.58 -13.88
C CYS A 258 -14.51 10.68 -12.65
N GLY A 259 -15.72 10.69 -12.06
CA GLY A 259 -16.06 9.88 -10.87
C GLY A 259 -15.25 10.16 -9.61
N HIS A 260 -14.48 11.26 -9.55
CA HIS A 260 -13.61 11.62 -8.43
C HIS A 260 -14.28 12.62 -7.48
N PRO A 261 -13.89 12.71 -6.20
CA PRO A 261 -14.39 13.75 -5.30
C PRO A 261 -14.16 15.17 -5.86
N PRO A 262 -15.14 16.09 -5.72
CA PRO A 262 -15.02 17.43 -6.25
C PRO A 262 -13.95 18.24 -5.47
N PRO A 263 -13.09 19.02 -6.17
CA PRO A 263 -12.12 19.88 -5.51
C PRO A 263 -12.78 20.92 -4.60
N LEU A 264 -12.09 21.33 -3.52
CA LEU A 264 -12.56 22.37 -2.61
C LEU A 264 -11.88 23.70 -2.92
N LEU A 265 -12.66 24.74 -3.17
CA LEU A 265 -12.20 26.13 -3.29
C LEU A 265 -12.37 26.85 -1.95
N LEU A 266 -11.27 27.39 -1.44
CA LEU A 266 -11.22 28.22 -0.24
C LEU A 266 -11.08 29.68 -0.68
N ARG A 267 -12.11 30.48 -0.39
CA ARG A 267 -12.16 31.90 -0.73
C ARG A 267 -12.75 32.70 0.43
N GLY A 268 -12.00 33.68 0.93
CA GLY A 268 -12.45 34.59 1.99
C GLY A 268 -13.00 33.86 3.22
N GLY A 269 -12.28 32.85 3.72
CA GLY A 269 -12.69 32.05 4.87
C GLY A 269 -13.81 31.02 4.60
N ARG A 270 -14.32 30.92 3.37
CA ARG A 270 -15.39 29.97 3.00
C ARG A 270 -14.84 28.83 2.16
N VAL A 271 -15.28 27.61 2.47
CA VAL A 271 -14.99 26.40 1.69
C VAL A 271 -16.19 26.09 0.80
N THR A 272 -15.96 25.92 -0.49
CA THR A 272 -16.99 25.57 -1.49
C THR A 272 -16.50 24.40 -2.33
N ALA A 273 -17.29 23.33 -2.45
CA ALA A 273 -16.99 22.26 -3.39
C ALA A 273 -17.28 22.70 -4.83
N LEU A 274 -16.34 22.45 -5.75
CA LEU A 274 -16.49 22.68 -7.19
C LEU A 274 -17.21 21.48 -7.81
N GLU A 275 -18.51 21.38 -7.54
CA GLU A 275 -19.36 20.31 -8.08
C GLU A 275 -19.42 20.39 -9.63
N PRO A 276 -19.13 19.30 -10.35
CA PRO A 276 -19.18 19.30 -11.80
C PRO A 276 -20.63 19.42 -12.29
N HIS A 277 -20.89 20.24 -13.33
CA HIS A 277 -22.24 20.36 -13.87
C HIS A 277 -22.68 19.06 -14.56
N LYS A 278 -21.73 18.33 -15.16
CA LYS A 278 -21.94 17.03 -15.79
C LYS A 278 -20.73 16.13 -15.51
N PRO A 279 -20.76 15.33 -14.42
CA PRO A 279 -19.68 14.40 -14.13
C PRO A 279 -19.55 13.35 -15.23
N ALA A 280 -18.31 13.04 -15.60
CA ALA A 280 -17.98 11.92 -16.47
C ALA A 280 -17.86 10.63 -15.65
N PRO A 281 -18.09 9.45 -16.24
CA PRO A 281 -17.74 8.18 -15.60
C PRO A 281 -16.22 8.11 -15.33
N PRO A 282 -15.77 7.22 -14.42
CA PRO A 282 -14.35 6.94 -14.27
C PRO A 282 -13.69 6.56 -15.59
N LEU A 283 -12.43 6.96 -15.75
CA LEU A 283 -11.62 6.65 -16.93
C LEU A 283 -11.48 5.13 -17.08
N GLY A 284 -11.61 4.64 -18.31
CA GLY A 284 -11.65 3.22 -18.67
C GLY A 284 -13.07 2.66 -18.79
N LEU A 285 -14.08 3.35 -18.26
CA LEU A 285 -15.50 2.92 -18.34
C LEU A 285 -16.29 3.69 -19.39
N GLY A 286 -15.79 4.83 -19.84
CA GLY A 286 -16.57 5.85 -20.52
C GLY A 286 -16.23 6.03 -22.00
N LYS A 287 -16.38 5.00 -22.84
CA LYS A 287 -16.10 4.99 -24.31
C LYS A 287 -16.80 6.11 -25.10
N THR A 288 -16.35 7.32 -24.91
CA THR A 288 -16.99 8.53 -25.38
C THR A 288 -15.82 9.43 -25.74
N GLY A 289 -15.52 9.56 -27.03
CA GLY A 289 -14.47 10.48 -27.50
C GLY A 289 -14.68 11.91 -26.96
N PRO A 290 -13.87 12.90 -27.34
CA PRO A 290 -13.77 14.20 -26.64
C PRO A 290 -15.11 14.89 -26.30
N ALA A 291 -16.13 14.76 -27.16
CA ALA A 291 -17.47 15.31 -26.94
C ALA A 291 -18.23 14.74 -25.70
N GLY A 292 -17.76 13.63 -25.12
CA GLY A 292 -18.31 13.04 -23.90
C GLY A 292 -17.85 13.71 -22.60
N TYR A 293 -16.82 14.56 -22.66
CA TYR A 293 -16.27 15.24 -21.49
C TYR A 293 -16.77 16.68 -21.40
N HIS A 294 -17.47 17.01 -20.32
CA HIS A 294 -17.87 18.38 -20.04
C HIS A 294 -16.76 19.12 -19.30
N VAL A 295 -16.40 20.30 -19.80
CA VAL A 295 -15.39 21.17 -19.18
C VAL A 295 -16.09 22.26 -18.38
N ASP A 296 -16.01 22.15 -17.06
CA ASP A 296 -16.48 23.15 -16.12
C ASP A 296 -15.47 24.30 -16.00
N ALA A 297 -15.97 25.54 -15.93
CA ALA A 297 -15.14 26.72 -15.77
C ALA A 297 -15.30 27.32 -14.37
N PHE A 298 -14.20 27.71 -13.74
CA PHE A 298 -14.21 28.38 -12.44
C PHE A 298 -13.12 29.45 -12.34
N GLU A 299 -13.30 30.42 -11.44
CA GLU A 299 -12.30 31.45 -11.18
C GLU A 299 -11.43 31.07 -9.99
N LEU A 300 -10.11 31.17 -10.15
CA LEU A 300 -9.13 31.03 -9.08
C LEU A 300 -8.37 32.36 -8.92
N ALA A 301 -8.84 33.21 -8.01
CA ALA A 301 -8.29 34.55 -7.79
C ALA A 301 -7.01 34.49 -6.92
N ALA A 302 -6.25 35.59 -6.89
CA ALA A 302 -5.10 35.71 -6.02
C ALA A 302 -5.50 35.53 -4.54
N GLY A 303 -4.73 34.71 -3.82
CA GLY A 303 -5.00 34.36 -2.42
C GLY A 303 -5.96 33.19 -2.21
N ASP A 304 -6.80 32.84 -3.20
CA ASP A 304 -7.65 31.65 -3.14
C ASP A 304 -6.80 30.38 -3.04
N VAL A 305 -7.28 29.40 -2.27
CA VAL A 305 -6.65 28.08 -2.16
C VAL A 305 -7.56 27.02 -2.78
N LEU A 306 -7.05 26.26 -3.73
CA LEU A 306 -7.72 25.10 -4.30
C LEU A 306 -7.14 23.82 -3.67
N VAL A 307 -8.00 22.97 -3.12
CA VAL A 307 -7.63 21.70 -2.50
C VAL A 307 -8.20 20.55 -3.33
N LEU A 308 -7.30 19.70 -3.81
CA LEU A 308 -7.57 18.46 -4.52
C LEU A 308 -7.25 17.30 -3.57
N TYR A 309 -8.09 16.28 -3.54
CA TYR A 309 -7.94 15.18 -2.60
C TYR A 309 -8.55 13.90 -3.16
N THR A 310 -8.01 12.75 -2.73
CA THR A 310 -8.60 11.44 -3.00
C THR A 310 -9.56 11.02 -1.90
N ASP A 311 -10.40 10.03 -2.19
CA ASP A 311 -11.42 9.54 -1.27
C ASP A 311 -10.83 8.98 0.03
N GLY A 312 -9.60 8.48 0.03
CA GLY A 312 -8.87 8.05 1.23
C GLY A 312 -8.75 9.10 2.34
N ILE A 313 -8.85 10.40 2.03
CA ILE A 313 -8.98 11.47 3.05
C ILE A 313 -10.38 11.48 3.65
N THR A 314 -11.42 11.53 2.82
CA THR A 314 -12.81 11.65 3.28
C THR A 314 -13.34 10.35 3.89
N GLU A 315 -12.85 9.21 3.42
CA GLU A 315 -13.21 7.88 3.88
C GLU A 315 -12.42 7.43 5.11
N ALA A 316 -11.42 8.22 5.55
CA ALA A 316 -10.68 7.97 6.78
C ALA A 316 -11.63 7.91 7.99
N ARG A 317 -11.55 6.84 8.78
CA ARG A 317 -12.47 6.56 9.89
C ARG A 317 -11.81 6.65 11.24
N ASP A 318 -12.52 7.21 12.20
CA ASP A 318 -12.14 7.14 13.62
C ASP A 318 -12.48 5.77 14.24
N ALA A 319 -12.13 5.60 15.53
CA ALA A 319 -12.43 4.38 16.28
C ALA A 319 -13.94 4.06 16.40
N ALA A 320 -14.82 5.06 16.18
CA ALA A 320 -16.27 4.88 16.15
C ALA A 320 -16.80 4.64 14.71
N GLY A 321 -15.93 4.56 13.71
CA GLY A 321 -16.28 4.33 12.31
C GLY A 321 -16.77 5.58 11.57
N ARG A 322 -16.62 6.78 12.15
CA ARG A 322 -17.09 8.03 11.54
C ARG A 322 -16.07 8.57 10.54
N PHE A 323 -16.56 8.95 9.37
CA PHE A 323 -15.77 9.59 8.31
C PHE A 323 -15.14 10.91 8.76
N TYR A 324 -14.02 11.25 8.14
CA TYR A 324 -13.30 12.47 8.42
C TYR A 324 -14.05 13.69 7.85
N PRO A 325 -14.44 14.67 8.67
CA PRO A 325 -15.23 15.82 8.22
C PRO A 325 -14.34 16.88 7.55
N LEU A 326 -13.82 16.57 6.36
CA LEU A 326 -12.80 17.38 5.66
C LEU A 326 -13.20 18.85 5.51
N THR A 327 -14.40 19.12 4.99
CA THR A 327 -14.89 20.49 4.74
C THR A 327 -14.98 21.31 6.03
N ASP A 328 -15.48 20.71 7.11
CA ASP A 328 -15.60 21.37 8.41
C ASP A 328 -14.22 21.67 8.99
N ARG A 329 -13.27 20.73 8.88
CA ARG A 329 -11.89 20.91 9.37
C ARG A 329 -11.14 22.00 8.62
N ILE A 330 -11.19 21.96 7.29
CA ILE A 330 -10.50 22.93 6.42
C ILE A 330 -11.05 24.34 6.63
N SER A 331 -12.34 24.50 6.95
CA SER A 331 -12.93 25.82 7.18
C SER A 331 -12.21 26.61 8.29
N GLY A 332 -11.71 25.92 9.33
CA GLY A 332 -10.94 26.53 10.41
C GLY A 332 -9.53 26.97 10.01
N TRP A 333 -9.04 26.57 8.84
CA TRP A 333 -7.70 26.87 8.33
C TRP A 333 -7.71 27.51 6.94
N ALA A 334 -8.86 28.04 6.51
CA ALA A 334 -9.05 28.54 5.15
C ALA A 334 -8.07 29.64 4.71
N ASP A 335 -7.53 30.42 5.67
CA ASP A 335 -6.54 31.48 5.41
C ASP A 335 -5.08 30.99 5.46
N SER A 336 -4.86 29.67 5.60
CA SER A 336 -3.51 29.11 5.70
C SER A 336 -2.86 29.01 4.32
N ALA A 337 -1.55 29.28 4.26
CA ALA A 337 -0.76 28.97 3.08
C ALA A 337 -0.80 27.45 2.76
N PRO A 338 -0.66 27.04 1.49
CA PRO A 338 -0.81 25.63 1.08
C PRO A 338 -0.02 24.65 1.94
N GLN A 339 1.27 24.92 2.20
CA GLN A 339 2.11 24.02 2.98
C GLN A 339 1.58 23.82 4.41
N THR A 340 1.19 24.91 5.08
CA THR A 340 0.65 24.85 6.44
C THR A 340 -0.71 24.16 6.48
N LEU A 341 -1.56 24.38 5.47
CA LEU A 341 -2.85 23.70 5.35
C LEU A 341 -2.67 22.18 5.28
N ILE A 342 -1.77 21.71 4.41
CA ILE A 342 -1.49 20.30 4.23
C ILE A 342 -0.88 19.67 5.50
N GLU A 343 0.04 20.37 6.16
CA GLU A 343 0.65 19.89 7.41
C GLU A 343 -0.38 19.74 8.52
N ARG A 344 -1.29 20.72 8.69
CA ARG A 344 -2.39 20.64 9.65
C ARG A 344 -3.34 19.49 9.32
N LEU A 345 -3.70 19.33 8.04
CA LEU A 345 -4.55 18.23 7.60
C LEU A 345 -3.92 16.86 7.87
N ARG A 346 -2.63 16.69 7.59
CA ARG A 346 -1.92 15.45 7.90
C ARG A 346 -2.03 15.09 9.38
N ASP A 347 -1.77 16.06 10.24
CA ASP A 347 -1.69 15.83 11.67
C ASP A 347 -3.10 15.60 12.27
N ASP A 348 -4.13 16.29 11.76
CA ASP A 348 -5.53 16.09 12.18
C ASP A 348 -6.08 14.74 11.68
N VAL A 349 -5.85 14.36 10.42
CA VAL A 349 -6.26 13.05 9.88
C VAL A 349 -5.61 11.91 10.66
N ARG A 350 -4.31 12.00 10.96
CA ARG A 350 -3.61 11.00 11.78
C ARG A 350 -4.15 10.89 13.19
N THR A 351 -4.55 12.03 13.76
CA THR A 351 -5.18 12.07 15.09
C THR A 351 -6.58 11.45 15.04
N HIS A 352 -7.36 11.74 14.00
CA HIS A 352 -8.72 11.22 13.80
C HIS A 352 -8.73 9.69 13.66
N VAL A 353 -7.83 9.12 12.85
CA VAL A 353 -7.76 7.66 12.61
C VAL A 353 -7.08 6.88 13.72
N GLY A 354 -6.40 7.55 14.67
CA GLY A 354 -5.71 6.89 15.78
C GLY A 354 -4.46 6.10 15.38
N GLY A 355 -3.90 6.36 14.18
CA GLY A 355 -2.60 5.83 13.77
C GLY A 355 -2.49 5.42 12.30
N ARG A 356 -3.28 4.43 11.86
CA ARG A 356 -3.19 3.86 10.49
C ARG A 356 -4.43 4.24 9.67
N LEU A 357 -4.21 4.60 8.41
CA LEU A 357 -5.28 4.84 7.46
C LEU A 357 -5.85 3.50 6.94
N GLY A 358 -7.12 3.53 6.52
CA GLY A 358 -7.78 2.39 5.89
C GLY A 358 -7.47 2.26 4.39
N ASP A 359 -7.12 3.37 3.74
CA ASP A 359 -6.76 3.45 2.33
C ASP A 359 -5.67 4.51 2.12
N ASP A 360 -4.97 4.47 0.99
CA ASP A 360 -4.01 5.52 0.64
C ASP A 360 -4.73 6.85 0.40
N ALA A 361 -4.04 7.95 0.66
CA ALA A 361 -4.65 9.26 0.55
C ALA A 361 -3.67 10.30 0.00
N ALA A 362 -4.05 10.97 -1.08
CA ALA A 362 -3.31 12.04 -1.72
C ALA A 362 -4.07 13.37 -1.58
N LEU A 363 -3.30 14.44 -1.40
CA LEU A 363 -3.80 15.79 -1.22
C LEU A 363 -2.87 16.78 -1.95
N ILE A 364 -3.45 17.71 -2.71
CA ILE A 364 -2.73 18.84 -3.31
C ILE A 364 -3.43 20.12 -2.93
N ALA A 365 -2.67 21.11 -2.46
CA ALA A 365 -3.14 22.46 -2.19
C ALA A 365 -2.41 23.42 -3.12
N LEU A 366 -3.17 24.25 -3.82
CA LEU A 366 -2.69 25.24 -4.78
C LEU A 366 -3.15 26.62 -4.32
N GLN A 367 -2.27 27.60 -4.35
CA GLN A 367 -2.63 29.00 -4.12
C GLN A 367 -2.08 29.85 -5.25
N ARG A 368 -2.91 30.73 -5.81
CA ARG A 368 -2.44 31.73 -6.76
C ARG A 368 -1.74 32.87 -6.02
N GLU A 369 -0.49 33.15 -6.39
CA GLU A 369 0.21 34.31 -5.88
C GLU A 369 -0.37 35.60 -6.47
N PRO A 370 -0.50 36.67 -5.66
CA PRO A 370 -0.73 38.00 -6.20
C PRO A 370 0.48 38.42 -7.04
N TRP A 371 0.21 39.02 -8.21
CA TRP A 371 1.24 39.49 -9.15
C TRP A 371 2.06 40.68 -8.63
#